data_AF-A0A0D0DHA4-F1
#
_entry.id   AF-A0A0D0DHA4-F1
#
_cell.length_a   1.000
_cell.length_b   1.000
_cell.length_c   1.000
_cell.angle_alpha   90.00
_cell.angle_beta   90.00
_cell.angle_gamma   90.00
#
_symmetry.space_group_name_H-M   'P 1'
#
loop_
_entity.id
_entity.type
_entity.pdbx_description
1 polymer ?
#
loop_
_entity_poly.entity_id
_entity_poly.type
_entity_poly.pdbx_seq_one_letter_code
_entity_poly.pdbx_strand_id
1 'polypeptide(L)'
;MKTNQHKRHQEHVVYYPFADEGEWDLGKFLTKNLTQTAINEFLRLKWFKNRERPSFKSAEQLLGWVNTLPSGPAWQCTMIQLKDCATTHPIHFIWHNGKEVIEDIFSNPIFANYM
;
A
#
# COMPACT_ATOMS: atom_id res chain seq x y z
N MET A 1 8.48 14.03 16.70
CA MET A 1 7.73 13.36 15.61
C MET A 1 7.12 12.09 16.18
N LYS A 2 5.80 12.03 16.33
CA LYS A 2 5.12 10.84 16.89
C LYS A 2 4.96 9.83 15.76
N THR A 3 5.72 8.75 15.81
CA THR A 3 5.58 7.60 14.91
C THR A 3 4.22 6.96 15.20
N ASN A 4 3.24 7.18 14.32
CA ASN A 4 1.96 6.48 14.40
C ASN A 4 2.22 4.98 14.24
N GLN A 5 2.21 4.27 15.37
CA GLN A 5 2.02 2.84 15.44
C GLN A 5 0.62 2.55 14.87
N HIS A 6 0.52 2.30 13.57
CA HIS A 6 -0.71 1.83 12.95
C HIS A 6 -0.89 0.37 13.37
N LYS A 7 -1.49 0.19 14.55
CA LYS A 7 -2.00 -1.08 15.05
C LYS A 7 -2.89 -1.70 13.97
N ARG A 8 -2.43 -2.79 13.36
CA ARG A 8 -3.21 -3.72 12.53
C ARG A 8 -4.26 -4.46 13.39
N HIS A 9 -5.13 -3.73 14.06
CA HIS A 9 -6.36 -4.28 14.65
C HIS A 9 -7.53 -3.88 13.75
N GLN A 10 -7.56 -4.44 12.55
CA GLN A 10 -8.78 -4.44 11.72
C GLN A 10 -9.09 -5.90 11.43
N GLU A 11 -9.60 -6.55 12.47
CA GLU A 11 -10.11 -7.90 12.42
C GLU A 11 -11.24 -7.92 11.35
N HIS A 12 -11.00 -8.63 10.24
CA HIS A 12 -12.00 -9.15 9.29
C HIS A 12 -12.29 -8.47 7.93
N VAL A 13 -11.66 -7.38 7.49
CA VAL A 13 -11.94 -6.84 6.13
C VAL A 13 -10.67 -6.65 5.30
N VAL A 14 -10.37 -7.64 4.45
CA VAL A 14 -9.19 -7.71 3.55
C VAL A 14 -9.03 -6.45 2.69
N TYR A 15 -10.15 -5.88 2.25
CA TYR A 15 -10.17 -4.76 1.32
C TYR A 15 -10.45 -3.41 1.99
N TYR A 16 -10.48 -3.30 3.32
CA TYR A 16 -10.69 -2.01 3.97
C TYR A 16 -9.62 -0.98 3.52
N PRO A 17 -9.97 0.29 3.25
CA PRO A 17 -11.26 0.97 3.46
C PRO A 17 -12.29 0.81 2.33
N PHE A 18 -12.04 -0.04 1.34
CA PHE A 18 -12.95 -0.34 0.25
C PHE A 18 -14.04 -1.33 0.69
N ALA A 19 -15.19 -1.27 0.03
CA ALA A 19 -16.35 -2.11 0.28
C ALA A 19 -16.07 -3.60 -0.03
N ASP A 20 -15.36 -3.87 -1.13
CA ASP A 20 -15.03 -5.20 -1.60
C ASP A 20 -13.79 -5.20 -2.51
N GLU A 21 -13.44 -6.38 -3.04
CA GLU A 21 -12.34 -6.56 -3.99
C GLU A 21 -12.53 -5.74 -5.28
N GLY A 22 -13.75 -5.66 -5.79
CA GLY A 22 -14.05 -4.97 -7.04
C GLY A 22 -13.87 -3.46 -6.90
N GLU A 23 -14.28 -2.89 -5.78
CA GLU A 23 -14.07 -1.49 -5.48
C GLU A 23 -12.59 -1.17 -5.25
N TRP A 24 -11.85 -2.07 -4.59
CA TRP A 24 -10.39 -1.94 -4.46
C TRP A 24 -9.69 -1.95 -5.82
N ASP A 25 -10.04 -2.87 -6.72
CA ASP A 25 -9.45 -2.94 -8.05
C ASP A 25 -9.81 -1.71 -8.89
N LEU A 26 -11.04 -1.20 -8.78
CA LEU A 26 -11.44 0.07 -9.38
C LEU A 26 -10.57 1.23 -8.86
N GLY A 27 -10.42 1.37 -7.53
CA GLY A 27 -9.60 2.42 -6.94
C GLY A 27 -8.14 2.36 -7.40
N LYS A 28 -7.57 1.16 -7.46
CA LYS A 28 -6.22 0.89 -7.98
C LYS A 28 -6.10 1.24 -9.47
N PHE A 29 -7.09 0.89 -10.29
CA PHE A 29 -7.10 1.23 -11.70
C PHE A 29 -7.12 2.75 -11.91
N LEU A 30 -8.00 3.45 -11.19
CA LEU A 30 -8.14 4.91 -11.29
C LEU A 30 -6.84 5.62 -10.89
N THR A 31 -6.24 5.25 -9.76
CA THR A 31 -5.00 5.88 -9.26
C THR A 31 -3.79 5.63 -10.15
N LYS A 32 -3.73 4.49 -10.86
CA LYS A 32 -2.63 4.19 -11.79
C LYS A 32 -2.75 4.87 -13.14
N ASN A 33 -3.97 5.07 -13.63
CA ASN A 33 -4.19 5.43 -15.03
C ASN A 33 -4.74 6.84 -15.24
N LEU A 34 -5.31 7.48 -14.21
CA LEU A 34 -5.96 8.79 -14.34
C LEU A 34 -5.33 9.84 -13.43
N THR A 35 -5.43 11.10 -13.86
CA THR A 35 -5.09 12.26 -13.03
C THR A 35 -6.15 12.48 -11.95
N GLN A 36 -5.80 13.17 -10.86
CA GLN A 36 -6.76 13.49 -9.80
C GLN A 36 -8.00 14.23 -10.33
N THR A 37 -7.82 15.14 -11.30
CA THR A 37 -8.92 15.85 -11.96
C THR A 37 -9.83 14.88 -12.73
N ALA A 38 -9.26 13.99 -13.52
CA ALA A 38 -10.03 12.99 -14.28
C ALA A 38 -10.77 12.01 -13.36
N ILE A 39 -10.18 11.62 -12.22
CA ILE A 39 -10.86 10.80 -11.21
C ILE A 39 -12.06 11.56 -10.62
N ASN A 40 -11.92 12.84 -10.31
CA ASN A 40 -13.04 13.65 -9.81
C ASN A 40 -14.15 13.81 -10.85
N GLU A 41 -13.81 13.93 -12.13
CA GLU A 41 -14.78 13.95 -13.23
C GLU A 41 -15.48 12.60 -13.39
N PHE A 42 -14.73 11.50 -13.32
CA PHE A 42 -15.27 10.13 -13.32
C PHE A 42 -16.32 9.96 -12.23
N LEU A 43 -16.02 10.37 -10.98
CA LEU A 43 -16.96 10.27 -9.85
C LEU A 43 -18.21 11.15 -10.00
N ARG A 44 -18.17 12.17 -10.86
CA ARG A 44 -19.31 13.07 -11.17
C ARG A 44 -20.16 12.58 -12.34
N LEU A 45 -19.79 11.50 -13.01
CA LEU A 45 -20.53 10.97 -14.15
C LEU A 45 -21.99 10.68 -13.78
N LYS A 46 -22.91 11.02 -14.70
CA LYS A 46 -24.35 10.76 -14.53
C LYS A 46 -24.67 9.27 -14.37
N TRP A 47 -23.75 8.39 -14.76
CA TRP A 47 -23.80 6.94 -14.55
C TRP A 47 -24.11 6.58 -13.08
N PHE A 48 -23.55 7.32 -12.14
CA PHE A 48 -23.70 7.11 -10.70
C PHE A 48 -24.96 7.76 -10.09
N LYS A 49 -25.91 8.26 -10.91
CA LYS A 49 -27.18 8.79 -10.39
C LYS A 49 -28.16 7.70 -9.98
N ASN A 50 -28.16 6.60 -10.73
CA ASN A 50 -29.10 5.48 -10.55
C ASN A 50 -28.38 4.18 -10.16
N ARG A 51 -27.09 4.26 -9.85
CA ARG A 51 -26.21 3.14 -9.51
C ARG A 51 -25.43 3.48 -8.25
N GLU A 52 -24.99 2.44 -7.56
CA GLU A 52 -24.11 2.59 -6.42
C GLU A 52 -22.82 3.31 -6.80
N ARG A 53 -22.39 4.21 -5.91
CA ARG A 53 -21.15 4.97 -6.03
C ARG A 53 -20.04 4.23 -5.31
N PRO A 54 -18.79 4.38 -5.78
CA PRO A 54 -17.65 4.01 -4.97
C PRO A 54 -17.68 4.74 -3.62
N SER A 55 -17.18 4.10 -2.58
CA SER A 55 -17.13 4.55 -1.19
C SER A 55 -16.27 5.80 -1.01
N PHE A 56 -15.33 6.05 -1.94
CA PHE A 56 -14.54 7.28 -2.00
C PHE A 56 -15.26 8.38 -2.79
N LYS A 57 -15.34 9.58 -2.21
CA LYS A 57 -16.08 10.72 -2.78
C LYS A 57 -15.22 11.65 -3.62
N SER A 58 -13.90 11.53 -3.54
CA SER A 58 -12.94 12.34 -4.27
C SER A 58 -11.65 11.58 -4.56
N ALA A 59 -10.88 12.08 -5.52
CA ALA A 59 -9.53 11.59 -5.79
C ALA A 59 -8.60 11.74 -4.57
N GLU A 60 -8.76 12.82 -3.81
CA GLU A 60 -7.99 13.07 -2.59
C GLU A 60 -8.29 12.01 -1.52
N GLN A 61 -9.57 11.66 -1.32
CA GLN A 61 -9.95 10.61 -0.38
C GLN A 61 -9.38 9.25 -0.80
N LEU A 62 -9.47 8.93 -2.09
CA LEU A 62 -8.91 7.69 -2.64
C LEU A 62 -7.39 7.63 -2.44
N LEU A 63 -6.67 8.71 -2.73
CA LEU A 63 -5.23 8.78 -2.51
C LEU A 63 -4.88 8.75 -1.02
N GLY A 64 -5.69 9.37 -0.17
CA GLY A 64 -5.57 9.26 1.28
C GLY A 64 -5.65 7.81 1.74
N TRP A 65 -6.61 7.04 1.21
CA TRP A 65 -6.73 5.61 1.48
C TRP A 65 -5.51 4.82 1.00
N VAL A 66 -5.04 5.07 -0.22
CA VAL A 66 -3.83 4.45 -0.74
C VAL A 66 -2.62 4.75 0.14
N ASN A 67 -2.49 5.98 0.63
CA ASN A 67 -1.39 6.39 1.52
C ASN A 67 -1.51 5.78 2.92
N THR A 68 -2.70 5.38 3.36
CA THR A 68 -2.89 4.64 4.62
C THR A 68 -2.61 3.15 4.49
N LEU A 69 -2.50 2.62 3.27
CA LEU A 69 -2.12 1.22 3.09
C LEU A 69 -0.73 1.01 3.70
N PRO A 70 -0.54 -0.08 4.46
CA PRO A 70 0.75 -0.35 5.07
C PRO A 70 1.78 -0.49 3.95
N SER A 71 2.80 0.36 3.98
CA SER A 71 4.01 0.13 3.21
C SER A 71 4.64 -1.17 3.70
N GLY A 72 5.07 -2.01 2.77
CA GLY A 72 5.89 -3.18 3.11
C GLY A 72 7.18 -2.77 3.82
N PRO A 73 7.96 -3.76 4.29
CA PRO A 73 9.24 -3.52 4.96
C PRO A 73 10.12 -2.58 4.16
N ALA A 74 10.75 -1.61 4.82
CA ALA A 74 11.58 -0.64 4.12
C ALA A 74 12.82 -1.31 3.52
N TRP A 75 13.22 -0.87 2.32
CA TRP A 75 14.52 -1.23 1.76
C TRP A 75 15.63 -0.63 2.63
N GLN A 76 16.61 -1.45 2.98
CA GLN A 76 17.82 -1.06 3.67
C GLN A 76 19.00 -1.09 2.70
N CYS A 77 19.94 -0.16 2.87
CA CYS A 77 21.19 -0.14 2.14
C CYS A 77 22.33 -0.04 3.13
N THR A 78 23.22 -1.04 3.12
CA THR A 78 24.39 -1.09 4.00
C THR A 78 25.64 -1.11 3.15
N MET A 79 26.58 -0.22 3.45
CA MET A 79 27.87 -0.21 2.78
C MET A 79 28.77 -1.27 3.40
N ILE A 80 29.22 -2.24 2.60
CA ILE A 80 30.16 -3.27 3.02
C ILE A 80 31.57 -2.84 2.65
N GLN A 81 32.46 -2.82 3.65
CA GLN A 81 33.89 -2.58 3.46
C GLN A 81 34.62 -3.91 3.69
N LEU A 82 35.21 -4.44 2.62
CA LEU A 82 36.05 -5.64 2.68
C LEU A 82 37.48 -5.19 3.01
N LYS A 83 37.99 -5.58 4.19
CA LYS A 83 39.32 -5.18 4.66
C LYS A 83 40.44 -5.63 3.72
N ASP A 84 40.27 -6.76 3.04
CA ASP A 84 41.31 -7.39 2.21
C ASP A 84 41.01 -7.31 0.70
N CYS A 85 39.94 -6.62 0.30
CA CYS A 85 39.61 -6.38 -1.11
C CYS A 85 39.43 -4.89 -1.34
N ALA A 86 40.42 -4.26 -1.96
CA ALA A 86 40.32 -2.87 -2.39
C ALA A 86 39.34 -2.79 -3.56
N THR A 87 38.04 -2.66 -3.26
CA THR A 87 37.05 -2.36 -4.28
C THR A 87 37.17 -0.89 -4.66
N THR A 88 37.30 -0.61 -5.96
CA THR A 88 37.37 0.77 -6.49
C THR A 88 36.15 1.61 -6.11
N HIS A 89 35.02 0.96 -5.85
CA HIS A 89 33.78 1.57 -5.40
C HIS A 89 33.22 0.87 -4.16
N PRO A 90 32.51 1.58 -3.26
CA PRO A 90 31.85 0.96 -2.12
C PRO A 90 30.79 -0.06 -2.57
N ILE A 91 30.80 -1.25 -1.97
CA ILE A 91 29.76 -2.25 -2.21
C ILE A 91 28.53 -1.85 -1.40
N HIS A 92 27.42 -1.60 -2.10
CA HIS A 92 26.12 -1.34 -1.47
C HIS A 92 25.33 -2.65 -1.41
N PHE A 93 25.11 -3.15 -0.21
CA PHE A 93 24.23 -4.29 0.02
C PHE A 93 22.82 -3.80 0.30
N ILE A 94 21.91 -4.11 -0.62
CA ILE A 94 20.51 -3.72 -0.55
C ILE A 94 19.71 -4.93 -0.06
N TRP A 95 18.99 -4.78 1.05
CA TRP A 95 18.30 -5.89 1.71
C TRP A 95 17.03 -5.42 2.43
N HIS A 96 16.15 -6.36 2.75
CA HIS A 96 15.04 -6.15 3.69
C HIS A 96 15.33 -6.87 5.00
N ASN A 97 14.85 -6.32 6.10
CA ASN A 97 14.87 -7.03 7.38
C ASN A 97 13.98 -8.28 7.29
N GLY A 98 14.60 -9.46 7.30
CA GLY A 98 13.88 -10.74 7.15
C GLY A 98 12.80 -10.95 8.20
N LYS A 99 13.00 -10.47 9.44
CA LYS A 99 11.98 -10.53 10.49
C LYS A 99 10.76 -9.68 10.11
N GLU A 100 10.98 -8.44 9.67
CA GLU A 100 9.89 -7.54 9.27
C GLU A 100 9.15 -8.07 8.04
N VAL A 101 9.85 -8.68 7.08
CA VAL A 101 9.24 -9.34 5.92
C VAL A 101 8.32 -10.47 6.34
N ILE A 102 8.77 -11.32 7.25
CA ILE A 102 7.98 -12.44 7.75
C ILE A 102 6.75 -11.93 8.53
N GLU A 103 6.95 -10.97 9.44
CA GLU A 103 5.86 -10.34 10.19
C GLU A 103 4.84 -9.64 9.27
N ASP A 104 5.31 -9.02 8.18
CA ASP A 104 4.44 -8.38 7.20
C ASP A 104 3.61 -9.38 6.40
N ILE A 105 4.25 -10.43 5.85
CA ILE A 105 3.56 -11.50 5.11
C ILE A 105 2.47 -12.12 5.97
N PHE A 106 2.79 -12.45 7.22
CA PHE A 106 1.86 -13.13 8.11
C PHE A 106 0.80 -12.23 8.73
N SER A 107 0.96 -10.92 8.66
CA SER A 107 -0.11 -9.99 9.01
C SER A 107 -1.23 -9.95 7.96
N ASN A 108 -1.05 -10.56 6.78
CA ASN A 108 -2.10 -10.58 5.77
C ASN A 108 -3.24 -11.53 6.20
N PRO A 109 -4.49 -11.04 6.30
CA PRO A 109 -5.63 -11.85 6.73
C PRO A 109 -5.87 -13.10 5.89
N ILE A 110 -5.37 -13.16 4.64
CA ILE A 110 -5.43 -14.37 3.80
C ILE A 110 -4.78 -15.57 4.50
N PHE A 111 -3.74 -15.35 5.30
CA PHE A 111 -3.03 -16.42 6.02
C PHE A 111 -3.65 -16.76 7.39
N ALA A 112 -4.70 -16.05 7.83
CA ALA A 112 -5.29 -16.25 9.16
C ALA A 112 -5.79 -17.69 9.41
N ASN A 113 -6.16 -18.41 8.35
CA ASN A 113 -6.63 -19.80 8.43
C ASN A 113 -5.56 -20.85 8.07
N TYR A 114 -4.32 -20.42 7.77
CA TYR A 114 -3.22 -21.29 7.34
C TYR A 114 -2.09 -21.37 8.39
N MET A 115 -2.32 -20.78 9.57
CA MET A 115 -1.49 -20.90 10.78
C MET A 115 -2.21 -21.69 11.85
#